data_AF-A0A395ND54-F1
#
_entry.id   AF-A0A395ND54-F1
#
_cell.length_a   1.000
_cell.length_b   1.000
_cell.length_c   1.000
_cell.angle_alpha   90.00
_cell.angle_beta   90.00
_cell.angle_gamma   90.00
#
_symmetry.space_group_name_H-M   'P 1'
#
loop_
_entity.id
_entity.type
_entity.pdbx_description
1 polymer ?
#
loop_
_entity_poly.entity_id
_entity_poly.type
_entity_poly.pdbx_seq_one_letter_code
_entity_poly.pdbx_strand_id
1 'polypeptide(L)'
;MLCQETVGHGRLKALCYEDISLMALRHPTTNENVLCMAVKLIHHKGVDNKPKPTIFFFTTARKVIFCPITIITSLALRDNAFDAPGLNNAQRVLQIRNIGPVSCTNLRWKQSMLKIPIFRRFEGTSLSPNRPLQYNTLKENPKREWKDAGNEEDLDLKAFQRMAANGVNGKATNTVRDLVMRHDPEWATFNSAYINEKVQFHVQNAVLDEALEDELIQLWSHMRMTQDTRASSDMVPDEVWRNIQPDPGIENLKDQRAKLKGAHFRV
;
A
#
# COMPACT_ATOMS: atom_id res chain seq x y z
N MET A 1 -3.59 -8.31 2.84
CA MET A 1 -2.72 -7.59 3.78
C MET A 1 -3.07 -6.10 3.82
N LEU A 2 -2.97 -5.33 2.71
CA LEU A 2 -3.37 -3.90 2.69
C LEU A 2 -4.88 -3.64 2.86
N CYS A 3 -5.74 -4.60 2.52
CA CYS A 3 -7.20 -4.48 2.64
C CYS A 3 -7.76 -4.89 4.01
N GLN A 4 -6.91 -5.27 4.97
CA GLN A 4 -7.38 -5.52 6.34
C GLN A 4 -7.59 -4.18 7.06
N GLU A 5 -8.69 -4.06 7.81
CA GLU A 5 -8.92 -2.94 8.71
C GLU A 5 -7.81 -2.92 9.76
N THR A 6 -6.96 -1.91 9.70
CA THR A 6 -6.00 -1.62 10.75
C THR A 6 -6.76 -0.93 11.88
N VAL A 7 -7.04 -1.66 12.96
CA VAL A 7 -7.63 -1.10 14.19
C VAL A 7 -6.68 -0.01 14.70
N GLY A 8 -7.14 1.24 14.69
CA GLY A 8 -6.31 2.43 14.96
C GLY A 8 -5.96 2.66 16.43
N HIS A 9 -6.64 2.00 17.37
CA HIS A 9 -6.40 2.22 18.80
C HIS A 9 -5.13 1.51 19.28
N GLY A 10 -4.21 2.28 19.86
CA GLY A 10 -2.95 1.79 20.44
C GLY A 10 -1.75 1.73 19.50
N ARG A 11 -1.92 2.11 18.22
CA ARG A 11 -0.85 2.10 17.23
C ARG A 11 -0.04 3.41 17.24
N LEU A 12 1.28 3.31 17.07
CA LEU A 12 2.15 4.47 16.84
C LEU A 12 1.69 5.21 15.57
N LYS A 13 1.54 6.54 15.63
CA LYS A 13 1.24 7.39 14.47
C LYS A 13 2.46 7.48 13.54
N ALA A 14 2.78 6.38 12.87
CA ALA A 14 3.94 6.22 12.00
C ALA A 14 3.68 5.17 10.92
N LEU A 15 4.43 5.27 9.82
CA LEU A 15 4.45 4.26 8.76
C LEU A 15 5.18 3.02 9.26
N CYS A 16 4.50 1.87 9.29
CA CYS A 16 5.05 0.59 9.72
C CYS A 16 5.15 -0.38 8.53
N TYR A 17 5.90 -1.48 8.70
CA TYR A 17 6.02 -2.51 7.66
C TYR A 17 4.67 -3.05 7.18
N GLU A 18 3.68 -3.21 8.07
CA GLU A 18 2.34 -3.67 7.68
C GLU A 18 1.60 -2.76 6.69
N ASP A 19 1.97 -1.48 6.61
CA ASP A 19 1.37 -0.53 5.68
C ASP A 19 1.96 -0.65 4.27
N ILE A 20 3.04 -1.40 4.11
CA ILE A 20 3.73 -1.57 2.84
C ILE A 20 3.50 -2.99 2.32
N SER A 21 3.11 -3.10 1.07
CA SER A 21 3.13 -4.35 0.32
C SER A 21 4.17 -4.24 -0.78
N LEU A 22 5.27 -4.98 -0.65
CA LEU A 22 6.27 -5.14 -1.69
C LEU A 22 5.96 -6.44 -2.46
N MET A 23 5.95 -6.39 -3.79
CA MET A 23 5.52 -7.51 -4.61
C MET A 23 6.25 -7.57 -5.95
N ALA A 24 6.52 -8.79 -6.41
CA ALA A 24 6.95 -9.06 -7.77
C ALA A 24 5.70 -9.20 -8.64
N LEU A 25 5.49 -8.27 -9.57
CA LEU A 25 4.31 -8.25 -10.45
C LEU A 25 4.74 -8.54 -11.89
N ARG A 26 4.03 -9.43 -12.56
CA ARG A 26 4.21 -9.71 -13.99
C ARG A 26 3.51 -8.62 -14.79
N HIS A 27 4.28 -7.85 -15.55
CA HIS A 27 3.77 -6.75 -16.34
C HIS A 27 2.78 -7.27 -17.40
N PRO A 28 1.59 -6.66 -17.55
CA PRO A 28 0.53 -7.18 -18.41
C PRO A 28 0.93 -7.22 -19.90
N THR A 29 1.65 -6.22 -20.38
CA THR A 29 2.09 -6.17 -21.80
C THR A 29 3.44 -6.82 -22.06
N THR A 30 4.50 -6.49 -21.29
CA THR A 30 5.84 -7.04 -21.55
C THR A 30 6.06 -8.44 -20.98
N ASN A 31 5.19 -8.92 -20.09
CA ASN A 31 5.33 -10.19 -19.36
C ASN A 31 6.59 -10.29 -18.48
N GLU A 32 7.31 -9.18 -18.31
CA GLU A 32 8.48 -9.11 -17.43
C GLU A 32 8.07 -9.02 -15.96
N ASN A 33 8.96 -9.43 -15.05
CA ASN A 33 8.73 -9.28 -13.62
C ASN A 33 9.23 -7.92 -13.17
N VAL A 34 8.32 -7.11 -12.63
CA VAL A 34 8.59 -5.76 -12.12
C VAL A 34 8.34 -5.75 -10.63
N LEU A 35 9.32 -5.27 -9.87
CA LEU A 35 9.14 -5.04 -8.44
C LEU A 35 8.26 -3.80 -8.24
N CYS A 36 7.15 -3.98 -7.56
CA CYS A 36 6.15 -2.96 -7.29
C CYS A 36 5.94 -2.83 -5.78
N MET A 37 5.54 -1.64 -5.34
CA MET A 37 5.25 -1.37 -3.94
C MET A 37 3.96 -0.58 -3.82
N ALA A 38 3.11 -0.97 -2.88
CA ALA A 38 1.96 -0.20 -2.47
C ALA A 38 2.12 0.24 -1.01
N VAL A 39 1.86 1.51 -0.73
CA VAL A 39 1.99 2.12 0.60
C VAL A 39 0.64 2.67 1.03
N LYS A 40 0.06 2.09 2.09
CA LYS A 40 -1.21 2.51 2.67
C LYS A 40 -0.97 3.54 3.76
N LEU A 41 -1.28 4.81 3.47
CA LEU A 41 -1.24 5.86 4.46
C LEU A 41 -2.55 5.88 5.25
N ILE A 42 -2.52 5.33 6.46
CA ILE A 42 -3.67 5.35 7.38
C ILE A 42 -3.71 6.63 8.22
N HIS A 43 -2.55 7.14 8.64
CA HIS A 43 -2.46 8.35 9.46
C HIS A 43 -2.36 9.58 8.58
N HIS A 44 -3.30 10.50 8.74
CA HIS A 44 -3.35 11.75 8.01
C HIS A 44 -4.09 12.81 8.83
N LYS A 45 -3.95 14.09 8.45
CA LYS A 45 -4.67 15.18 9.10
C LYS A 45 -6.19 14.96 8.93
N GLY A 46 -6.93 15.01 10.03
CA GLY A 46 -8.40 14.82 10.02
C GLY A 46 -8.86 13.35 10.02
N VAL A 47 -7.94 12.38 10.11
CA VAL A 47 -8.28 10.94 10.13
C VAL A 47 -9.26 10.57 11.24
N ASP A 48 -9.13 11.21 12.41
CA ASP A 48 -9.97 10.93 13.57
C ASP A 48 -11.45 11.27 13.31
N ASN A 49 -11.73 12.15 12.34
CA ASN A 49 -13.09 12.51 11.91
C ASN A 49 -13.55 11.71 10.68
N LYS A 50 -12.63 11.42 9.75
CA LYS A 50 -12.92 10.72 8.48
C LYS A 50 -11.85 9.67 8.22
N PRO A 51 -12.00 8.44 8.72
CA PRO A 51 -11.02 7.40 8.54
C PRO A 51 -11.07 6.86 7.11
N LYS A 52 -10.30 7.48 6.20
CA LYS A 52 -10.09 6.98 4.84
C LYS A 52 -8.60 6.92 4.51
N PRO A 53 -8.01 5.72 4.39
CA PRO A 53 -6.63 5.60 3.98
C PRO A 53 -6.47 5.99 2.51
N THR A 54 -5.24 6.34 2.14
CA THR A 54 -4.86 6.57 0.75
C THR A 54 -3.71 5.65 0.43
N ILE A 55 -3.81 4.90 -0.66
CA ILE A 55 -2.82 3.93 -1.05
C ILE A 55 -2.11 4.42 -2.31
N PHE A 56 -0.80 4.63 -2.19
CA PHE A 56 0.07 5.04 -3.27
C PHE A 56 0.76 3.82 -3.87
N PHE A 57 0.91 3.83 -5.20
CA PHE A 57 1.62 2.80 -5.94
C PHE A 57 2.96 3.32 -6.46
N PHE A 58 3.96 2.46 -6.41
CA PHE A 58 5.32 2.74 -6.82
C PHE A 58 5.85 1.57 -7.65
N THR A 59 6.63 1.89 -8.67
CA THR A 59 7.43 0.93 -9.46
C THR A 59 8.90 1.27 -9.29
N THR A 60 9.79 0.37 -9.72
CA THR A 60 11.22 0.68 -9.76
C THR A 60 11.48 1.88 -10.68
N ALA A 61 12.00 2.97 -10.12
CA ALA A 61 12.38 4.16 -10.90
C ALA A 61 13.75 3.98 -11.55
N ARG A 62 13.99 4.64 -12.69
CA ARG A 62 15.32 4.66 -13.33
C ARG A 62 16.32 5.45 -12.49
N LYS A 63 15.86 6.53 -11.86
CA LYS A 63 16.67 7.32 -10.93
C LYS A 63 16.76 6.63 -9.56
N VAL A 64 17.73 5.73 -9.40
CA VAL A 64 17.87 4.82 -8.24
C VAL A 64 17.83 5.54 -6.87
N ILE A 65 18.49 6.69 -6.74
CA ILE A 65 18.54 7.47 -5.47
C ILE A 65 17.15 7.98 -5.06
N PHE A 66 16.27 8.22 -6.03
CA PHE A 66 14.90 8.67 -5.79
C PHE A 66 13.88 7.54 -5.81
N CYS A 67 14.31 6.28 -5.96
CA CYS A 67 13.44 5.12 -6.01
C CYS A 67 13.00 4.70 -4.59
N PRO A 68 11.72 4.90 -4.20
CA PRO A 68 11.23 4.52 -2.87
C PRO A 68 11.36 3.03 -2.60
N ILE A 69 11.22 2.18 -3.64
CA ILE A 69 11.40 0.73 -3.51
C ILE A 69 12.82 0.38 -3.07
N THR A 70 13.84 1.05 -3.63
CA THR A 70 15.24 0.84 -3.25
C THR A 70 15.48 1.25 -1.79
N ILE A 71 14.91 2.39 -1.37
CA ILE A 71 15.01 2.89 0.01
C ILE A 71 14.37 1.90 0.98
N ILE A 72 13.12 1.49 0.73
CA ILE A 72 12.39 0.54 1.59
C ILE A 72 13.07 -0.82 1.62
N THR A 73 13.55 -1.32 0.48
CA THR A 73 14.31 -2.58 0.41
C THR A 73 15.57 -2.51 1.26
N SER A 74 16.29 -1.39 1.22
CA SER A 74 17.52 -1.22 1.99
C SER A 74 17.26 -1.22 3.50
N LEU A 75 16.19 -0.53 3.93
CA LEU A 75 15.75 -0.52 5.32
C LEU A 75 15.27 -1.91 5.77
N ALA A 76 14.48 -2.60 4.95
CA ALA A 76 14.00 -3.94 5.23
C ALA A 76 15.13 -4.97 5.38
N LEU A 77 16.18 -4.87 4.56
CA LEU A 77 17.36 -5.72 4.65
C LEU A 77 18.16 -5.44 5.92
N ARG A 78 18.39 -4.17 6.25
CA ARG A 78 19.05 -3.76 7.50
C ARG A 78 18.30 -4.30 8.73
N ASP A 79 16.98 -4.31 8.66
CA ASP A 79 16.11 -4.77 9.74
C ASP A 79 15.87 -6.29 9.76
N ASN A 80 16.40 -7.02 8.77
CA ASN A 80 16.09 -8.44 8.56
C ASN A 80 14.56 -8.68 8.55
N ALA A 81 13.83 -7.82 7.84
CA ALA A 81 12.37 -7.72 7.94
C ALA A 81 11.61 -8.76 7.11
N PHE A 82 12.24 -9.29 6.06
CA PHE A 82 11.63 -10.29 5.17
C PHE A 82 11.42 -11.62 5.89
N ASP A 83 10.25 -12.22 5.68
CA ASP A 83 9.89 -13.53 6.23
C ASP A 83 10.64 -14.67 5.52
N ALA A 84 10.81 -14.54 4.20
CA ALA A 84 11.50 -15.53 3.38
C ALA A 84 13.04 -15.49 3.63
N PRO A 85 13.67 -16.60 4.08
CA PRO A 85 15.11 -16.62 4.40
C PRO A 85 16.03 -16.30 3.21
N GLY A 86 15.56 -16.53 1.98
CA GLY A 86 16.30 -16.25 0.75
C GLY A 86 16.37 -14.76 0.37
N LEU A 87 15.54 -13.90 0.98
CA LEU A 87 15.52 -12.45 0.74
C LEU A 87 16.43 -11.70 1.71
N ASN A 88 17.72 -12.04 1.68
CA ASN A 88 18.71 -11.56 2.64
C ASN A 88 19.71 -10.53 2.07
N ASN A 89 19.58 -10.18 0.79
CA ASN A 89 20.40 -9.15 0.16
C ASN A 89 19.64 -8.45 -0.98
N ALA A 90 20.15 -7.29 -1.40
CA ALA A 90 19.51 -6.44 -2.39
C ALA A 90 19.36 -7.14 -3.75
N GLN A 91 20.36 -7.90 -4.20
CA GLN A 91 20.29 -8.61 -5.47
C GLN A 91 19.12 -9.60 -5.49
N ARG A 92 18.95 -10.40 -4.43
CA ARG A 92 17.85 -11.38 -4.32
C ARG A 92 16.47 -10.72 -4.31
N VAL A 93 16.34 -9.57 -3.64
CA VAL A 93 15.07 -8.82 -3.56
C VAL A 93 14.75 -8.15 -4.90
N LEU A 94 15.73 -7.47 -5.51
CA LEU A 94 15.52 -6.71 -6.75
C LEU A 94 15.39 -7.59 -7.99
N GLN A 95 15.95 -8.80 -7.97
CA GLN A 95 15.88 -9.77 -9.07
C GLN A 95 14.82 -10.86 -8.85
N ILE A 96 13.90 -10.65 -7.91
CA ILE A 96 12.83 -11.61 -7.63
C ILE A 96 11.97 -11.83 -8.88
N ARG A 97 11.59 -13.07 -9.15
CA ARG A 97 10.76 -13.45 -10.29
C ARG A 97 9.56 -14.26 -9.81
N ASN A 98 8.41 -14.03 -10.43
CA ASN A 98 7.27 -14.92 -10.27
C ASN A 98 7.60 -16.29 -10.85
N ILE A 99 7.27 -17.34 -10.10
CA ILE A 99 7.47 -18.73 -10.51
C ILE A 99 6.14 -19.30 -11.02
N GLY A 100 6.16 -19.92 -12.20
CA GLY A 100 4.97 -20.54 -12.79
C GLY A 100 3.93 -19.52 -13.27
N PRO A 101 2.62 -19.89 -13.23
CA PRO A 101 1.54 -19.06 -13.78
C PRO A 101 1.14 -17.88 -12.86
N VAL A 102 1.80 -17.72 -11.71
CA VAL A 102 1.51 -16.64 -10.77
C VAL A 102 1.86 -15.30 -11.41
N SER A 103 0.91 -14.37 -11.41
CA SER A 103 1.09 -13.00 -11.91
C SER A 103 1.64 -12.05 -10.85
N CYS A 104 1.47 -12.36 -9.55
CA CYS A 104 1.92 -11.53 -8.45
C CYS A 104 2.39 -12.35 -7.24
N THR A 105 3.63 -12.11 -6.78
CA THR A 105 4.18 -12.70 -5.56
C THR A 105 4.43 -11.62 -4.53
N ASN A 106 3.74 -11.68 -3.40
CA ASN A 106 3.98 -10.77 -2.27
C ASN A 106 5.25 -11.18 -1.51
N LEU A 107 6.14 -10.21 -1.29
CA LEU A 107 7.30 -10.36 -0.41
C LEU A 107 6.84 -10.05 1.01
N ARG A 108 6.59 -11.11 1.80
CA ARG A 108 6.02 -11.00 3.14
C ARG A 108 7.04 -10.49 4.16
N TRP A 109 6.56 -9.69 5.10
CA TRP A 109 7.30 -9.31 6.30
C TRP A 109 7.12 -10.35 7.39
N LYS A 110 8.13 -10.50 8.27
CA LYS A 110 8.01 -11.28 9.51
C LYS A 110 6.89 -10.71 10.38
N GLN A 111 6.18 -11.58 11.09
CA GLN A 111 5.10 -11.17 11.99
C GLN A 111 5.56 -10.19 13.07
N SER A 112 6.78 -10.37 13.61
CA SER A 112 7.39 -9.48 14.59
C SER A 112 7.70 -8.07 14.07
N MET A 113 7.76 -7.89 12.75
CA MET A 113 8.16 -6.64 12.11
C MET A 113 6.97 -5.76 11.73
N LEU A 114 5.77 -6.34 11.61
CA LEU A 114 4.57 -5.65 11.09
C LEU A 114 4.29 -4.32 11.79
N LYS A 115 4.43 -4.25 13.12
CA LYS A 115 4.16 -3.05 13.92
C LYS A 115 5.36 -2.14 14.10
N ILE A 116 6.54 -2.51 13.60
CA ILE A 116 7.75 -1.71 13.75
C ILE A 116 7.71 -0.53 12.76
N PRO A 117 7.90 0.73 13.22
CA PRO A 117 8.01 1.87 12.33
C PRO A 117 9.21 1.73 11.39
N ILE A 118 9.05 2.13 10.14
CA ILE A 118 10.13 2.08 9.14
C ILE A 118 11.15 3.18 9.44
N PHE A 119 10.67 4.41 9.62
CA PHE A 119 11.49 5.54 10.02
C PHE A 119 11.54 5.62 11.54
N ARG A 120 12.69 5.27 12.12
CA ARG A 120 12.93 5.25 13.57
C ARG A 120 13.97 6.28 13.97
N ARG A 121 13.85 6.77 15.21
CA ARG A 121 14.80 7.73 15.76
C ARG A 121 16.06 7.04 16.25
N PHE A 122 17.16 7.79 16.29
CA PHE A 122 18.37 7.37 16.99
C PHE A 122 18.28 7.71 18.49
N GLU A 123 18.84 6.84 19.32
CA GLU A 123 19.03 7.02 20.75
C GLU A 123 20.54 6.95 21.01
N GLY A 124 21.17 8.12 21.06
CA GLY A 124 22.63 8.24 20.96
C GLY A 124 23.11 7.82 19.56
N THR A 125 23.97 6.81 19.50
CA THR A 125 24.51 6.25 18.25
C THR A 125 23.70 5.07 17.71
N SER A 126 22.73 4.57 18.47
CA SER A 126 21.97 3.36 18.12
C SER A 126 20.60 3.69 17.57
N LEU A 127 20.15 2.94 16.56
CA LEU A 127 18.79 3.07 16.05
C LEU A 127 17.81 2.48 17.07
N SER A 128 16.77 3.22 17.45
CA SER A 128 15.76 2.71 18.38
C SER A 128 15.02 1.51 17.77
N PRO A 129 14.72 0.45 18.54
CA PRO A 129 14.08 -0.74 18.00
C PRO A 129 12.67 -0.47 17.47
N ASN A 130 11.89 0.37 18.15
CA ASN A 130 10.46 0.55 17.87
C ASN A 130 9.96 2.00 17.97
N ARG A 131 10.83 2.98 18.30
CA ARG A 131 10.38 4.36 18.46
C ARG A 131 10.45 5.12 17.13
N PRO A 132 9.34 5.71 16.68
CA PRO A 132 9.28 6.36 15.38
C PRO A 132 10.13 7.63 15.34
N LEU A 133 10.53 8.02 14.14
CA LEU A 133 11.16 9.31 13.88
C LEU A 133 10.23 10.44 14.34
N GLN A 134 10.77 11.40 15.08
CA GLN A 134 9.99 12.53 15.57
C GLN A 134 9.76 13.55 14.46
N TYR A 135 8.60 14.20 14.49
CA TYR A 135 8.24 15.23 13.51
C TYR A 135 9.26 16.38 13.48
N ASN A 136 9.71 16.87 14.64
CA ASN A 136 10.70 17.95 14.69
C ASN A 136 12.02 17.53 14.04
N THR A 137 12.49 16.30 14.26
CA THR A 137 13.68 15.77 13.58
C THR A 137 13.47 15.68 12.07
N LEU A 138 12.32 15.16 11.62
CA LEU A 138 11.97 15.10 10.20
C LEU A 138 11.89 16.49 9.56
N LYS A 139 11.47 17.52 10.31
CA LYS A 139 11.36 18.90 9.83
C LYS A 139 12.72 19.61 9.76
N GLU A 140 13.58 19.41 10.75
CA GLU A 140 14.83 20.17 10.87
C GLU A 140 16.00 19.50 10.12
N ASN A 141 16.05 18.17 10.03
CA ASN A 141 17.15 17.48 9.34
C ASN A 141 17.26 17.85 7.84
N PRO A 142 16.18 17.80 7.04
CA PRO A 142 16.27 18.15 5.62
C PRO A 142 16.71 19.58 5.40
N LYS A 143 16.29 20.52 6.26
CA LYS A 143 16.75 21.92 6.18
C LYS A 143 18.25 22.05 6.36
N ARG A 144 18.79 21.34 7.36
CA ARG A 144 20.23 21.33 7.63
C ARG A 144 20.99 20.70 6.47
N GLU A 145 20.57 19.51 6.02
CA GLU A 145 21.17 18.81 4.89
C GLU A 145 21.14 19.66 3.61
N TRP A 146 20.04 20.38 3.39
CA TRP A 146 19.88 21.27 2.25
C TRP A 146 20.83 22.47 2.28
N LYS A 147 21.05 23.07 3.47
CA LYS A 147 22.07 24.11 3.68
C LYS A 147 23.48 23.59 3.53
N ASP A 148 23.76 22.41 4.08
CA ASP A 148 25.07 21.75 3.96
C ASP A 148 25.39 21.41 2.49
N ALA A 149 24.36 21.19 1.66
CA ALA A 149 24.47 21.06 0.21
C ALA A 149 24.68 22.40 -0.54
N GLY A 150 24.76 23.53 0.17
CA GLY A 150 25.06 24.85 -0.39
C GLY A 150 23.85 25.65 -0.87
N ASN A 151 22.62 25.25 -0.51
CA ASN A 151 21.43 26.00 -0.90
C ASN A 151 21.16 27.15 0.07
N GLU A 152 20.83 28.32 -0.47
CA GLU A 152 20.57 29.55 0.31
C GLU A 152 19.23 29.52 1.05
N GLU A 153 18.19 28.98 0.41
CA GLU A 153 16.84 28.92 0.98
C GLU A 153 16.63 27.68 1.86
N ASP A 154 15.82 27.81 2.91
CA ASP A 154 15.40 26.67 3.75
C ASP A 154 14.49 25.70 2.98
N LEU A 155 14.81 24.41 3.00
CA LEU A 155 13.92 23.35 2.53
C LEU A 155 12.83 23.04 3.56
N ASP A 156 11.63 23.59 3.38
CA ASP A 156 10.46 23.19 4.18
C ASP A 156 9.83 21.88 3.68
N LEU A 157 9.24 21.09 4.59
CA LEU A 157 8.55 19.84 4.24
C LEU A 157 7.40 20.06 3.24
N LYS A 158 6.80 21.26 3.20
CA LYS A 158 5.81 21.64 2.19
C LYS A 158 6.38 21.71 0.77
N ALA A 159 7.70 21.87 0.60
CA ALA A 159 8.32 21.84 -0.72
C ALA A 159 8.10 20.49 -1.40
N PHE A 160 8.20 19.37 -0.66
CA PHE A 160 7.88 18.04 -1.18
C PHE A 160 6.40 17.89 -1.55
N GLN A 161 5.50 18.46 -0.76
CA GLN A 161 4.06 18.47 -1.10
C GLN A 161 3.78 19.26 -2.38
N ARG A 162 4.41 20.42 -2.55
CA ARG A 162 4.31 21.24 -3.77
C ARG A 162 4.90 20.53 -4.98
N MET A 163 6.03 19.85 -4.81
CA MET A 163 6.65 19.03 -5.85
C MET A 163 5.70 17.93 -6.32
N ALA A 164 5.08 17.20 -5.39
CA ALA A 164 4.07 16.19 -5.72
C ALA A 164 2.85 16.81 -6.42
N ALA A 165 2.33 17.92 -5.90
CA ALA A 165 1.20 18.64 -6.47
C ALA A 165 1.47 19.08 -7.92
N ASN A 166 2.63 19.68 -8.17
CA ASN A 166 3.04 20.16 -9.49
C ASN A 166 3.27 18.99 -10.46
N GLY A 167 3.85 17.89 -9.98
CA GLY A 167 4.07 16.69 -10.80
C GLY A 167 2.78 16.08 -11.32
N VAL A 168 1.69 16.10 -10.54
CA VAL A 168 0.38 15.59 -10.96
C VAL A 168 -0.49 16.64 -11.65
N ASN A 169 -0.20 17.93 -11.49
CA ASN A 169 -1.01 19.02 -12.03
C ASN A 169 -1.03 18.99 -13.56
N GLY A 170 -2.23 19.05 -14.15
CA GLY A 170 -2.43 18.95 -15.60
C GLY A 170 -2.20 17.55 -16.20
N LYS A 171 -1.67 16.58 -15.44
CA LYS A 171 -1.45 15.19 -15.87
C LYS A 171 -2.52 14.22 -15.32
N ALA A 172 -3.10 14.53 -14.16
CA ALA A 172 -4.14 13.73 -13.51
C ALA A 172 -5.50 14.45 -13.48
N THR A 173 -6.59 13.70 -13.31
CA THR A 173 -7.93 14.29 -13.08
C THR A 173 -7.96 15.07 -11.76
N ASN A 174 -8.88 16.04 -11.64
CA ASN A 174 -9.06 16.79 -10.38
C ASN A 174 -9.28 15.85 -9.20
N THR A 175 -10.14 14.84 -9.36
CA THR A 175 -10.41 13.84 -8.32
C THR A 175 -9.15 13.12 -7.85
N VAL A 176 -8.26 12.72 -8.76
CA VAL A 176 -6.99 12.08 -8.40
C VAL A 176 -6.04 13.07 -7.75
N ARG A 177 -5.91 14.29 -8.29
CA ARG A 177 -5.08 15.37 -7.72
C ARG A 177 -5.50 15.67 -6.29
N ASP A 178 -6.81 15.75 -6.05
CA ASP A 178 -7.38 16.04 -4.75
C ASP A 178 -7.22 14.86 -3.79
N LEU A 179 -7.32 13.61 -4.26
CA LEU A 179 -6.98 12.42 -3.47
C LEU A 179 -5.50 12.39 -3.08
N VAL A 180 -4.58 12.69 -4.01
CA VAL A 180 -3.14 12.76 -3.78
C VAL A 180 -2.81 13.83 -2.74
N MET A 181 -3.43 15.00 -2.86
CA MET A 181 -3.25 16.12 -1.92
C MET A 181 -4.08 15.97 -0.64
N ARG A 182 -4.99 15.00 -0.59
CA ARG A 182 -6.06 14.87 0.42
C ARG A 182 -6.80 16.19 0.65
N HIS A 183 -7.01 16.92 -0.43
CA HIS A 183 -7.94 18.03 -0.44
C HIS A 183 -9.33 17.43 -0.65
N ASP A 184 -10.28 17.79 0.21
CA ASP A 184 -11.69 17.41 0.08
C ASP A 184 -12.34 18.53 -0.75
N PRO A 185 -12.50 18.39 -2.08
CA PRO A 185 -12.85 19.54 -2.92
C PRO A 185 -14.29 19.94 -2.70
N GLU A 186 -15.16 18.94 -2.47
CA GLU A 186 -16.58 19.12 -2.28
C GLU A 186 -17.10 17.95 -1.48
N TRP A 187 -17.83 18.27 -0.42
CA TRP A 187 -18.51 17.40 0.54
C TRP A 187 -19.59 16.49 -0.09
N ALA A 188 -19.30 15.85 -1.21
CA ALA A 188 -20.21 14.96 -1.90
C ALA A 188 -20.10 13.56 -1.29
N THR A 189 -21.23 13.01 -0.85
CA THR A 189 -21.41 11.61 -0.44
C THR A 189 -20.83 10.64 -1.47
N PHE A 190 -20.78 11.02 -2.75
CA PHE A 190 -20.18 10.22 -3.80
C PHE A 190 -18.66 10.05 -3.62
N ASN A 191 -17.94 11.13 -3.32
CA ASN A 191 -16.49 11.12 -3.15
C ASN A 191 -16.07 10.36 -1.89
N SER A 192 -16.86 10.46 -0.82
CA SER A 192 -16.60 9.68 0.39
C SER A 192 -16.93 8.20 0.20
N ALA A 193 -18.07 7.86 -0.41
CA ALA A 193 -18.57 6.49 -0.53
C ALA A 193 -17.97 5.67 -1.68
N TYR A 194 -17.67 6.28 -2.84
CA TYR A 194 -17.31 5.55 -4.06
C TYR A 194 -15.91 5.83 -4.59
N ILE A 195 -15.23 6.93 -4.21
CA ILE A 195 -13.82 7.10 -4.61
C ILE A 195 -12.98 6.03 -3.91
N ASN A 196 -12.21 5.32 -4.72
CA ASN A 196 -11.29 4.29 -4.28
C ASN A 196 -10.19 4.89 -3.38
N GLU A 197 -9.76 4.15 -2.35
CA GLU A 197 -8.60 4.51 -1.52
C GLU A 197 -7.29 4.49 -2.32
N LYS A 198 -7.31 3.76 -3.43
CA LYS A 198 -6.22 3.59 -4.40
C LYS A 198 -6.04 4.83 -5.26
N VAL A 199 -4.85 5.42 -5.23
CA VAL A 199 -4.47 6.47 -6.18
C VAL A 199 -4.26 5.83 -7.55
N GLN A 200 -5.23 6.00 -8.45
CA GLN A 200 -5.19 5.46 -9.82
C GLN A 200 -4.35 6.33 -10.76
N PHE A 201 -3.14 6.71 -10.33
CA PHE A 201 -2.20 7.49 -11.13
C PHE A 201 -0.78 7.29 -10.62
N HIS A 202 0.19 7.27 -11.54
CA HIS A 202 1.59 7.04 -11.21
C HIS A 202 2.29 8.31 -10.73
N VAL A 203 2.02 8.70 -9.48
CA VAL A 203 2.53 9.94 -8.87
C VAL A 203 4.07 10.00 -8.90
N GLN A 204 4.74 8.88 -8.60
CA GLN A 204 6.20 8.82 -8.58
C GLN A 204 6.78 9.21 -9.95
N ASN A 205 6.35 8.54 -11.03
CA ASN A 205 6.93 8.78 -12.35
C ASN A 205 6.56 10.17 -12.88
N ALA A 206 5.36 10.66 -12.55
CA ALA A 206 4.96 12.02 -12.88
C ALA A 206 5.85 13.09 -12.21
N VAL A 207 6.28 12.88 -10.97
CA VAL A 207 7.23 13.75 -10.24
C VAL A 207 8.66 13.60 -10.76
N LEU A 208 9.08 12.37 -11.07
CA LEU A 208 10.45 12.10 -11.55
C LEU A 208 10.65 12.41 -13.03
N ASP A 209 9.60 12.82 -13.74
CA ASP A 209 9.56 13.00 -15.20
C ASP A 209 10.00 11.74 -15.94
N GLU A 210 9.48 10.60 -15.49
CA GLU A 210 9.63 9.28 -16.10
C GLU A 210 8.32 8.87 -16.79
N ALA A 211 8.39 7.88 -17.70
CA ALA A 211 7.21 7.38 -18.39
C ALA A 211 6.18 6.81 -17.39
N LEU A 212 4.90 7.08 -17.61
CA LEU A 212 3.85 6.54 -16.73
C LEU A 212 3.65 5.04 -17.01
N GLU A 213 3.41 4.26 -15.95
CA GLU A 213 3.11 2.83 -16.05
C GLU A 213 1.61 2.59 -15.84
N ASP A 214 0.78 3.16 -16.71
CA ASP A 214 -0.68 3.16 -16.56
C ASP A 214 -1.26 1.74 -16.53
N GLU A 215 -0.66 0.80 -17.28
CA GLU A 215 -1.08 -0.59 -17.32
C GLU A 215 -0.86 -1.30 -15.97
N LEU A 216 0.24 -0.99 -15.27
CA LEU A 216 0.51 -1.51 -13.92
C LEU A 216 -0.45 -0.89 -12.91
N ILE A 217 -0.77 0.40 -13.03
CA ILE A 217 -1.75 1.10 -12.19
C ILE A 217 -3.17 0.50 -12.38
N GLN A 218 -3.55 0.21 -13.62
CA GLN A 218 -4.82 -0.44 -13.94
C GLN A 218 -4.86 -1.86 -13.36
N LEU A 219 -3.82 -2.67 -13.60
CA LEU A 219 -3.72 -4.03 -13.05
C LEU A 219 -3.84 -4.02 -11.51
N TRP A 220 -3.20 -3.05 -10.86
CA TRP A 220 -3.23 -2.91 -9.41
C TRP A 220 -4.61 -2.48 -8.88
N SER A 221 -5.38 -1.74 -9.69
CA SER A 221 -6.75 -1.36 -9.37
C SER A 221 -7.70 -2.56 -9.35
N HIS A 222 -7.40 -3.61 -10.12
CA HIS A 222 -8.22 -4.82 -10.19
C HIS A 222 -8.00 -5.78 -9.02
N MET A 223 -9.10 -6.30 -8.44
CA MET A 223 -9.07 -7.29 -7.37
C MET A 223 -8.41 -8.63 -7.75
N ARG A 224 -8.24 -8.87 -9.06
CA ARG A 224 -7.67 -10.13 -9.58
C ARG A 224 -6.15 -10.21 -9.49
N MET A 225 -5.45 -9.14 -9.09
CA MET A 225 -3.99 -9.12 -9.05
C MET A 225 -3.40 -10.24 -8.18
N THR A 226 -4.02 -10.54 -7.03
CA THR A 226 -3.57 -11.60 -6.12
C THR A 226 -4.36 -12.90 -6.27
N GLN A 227 -5.21 -13.01 -7.29
CA GLN A 227 -5.99 -14.22 -7.53
C GLN A 227 -5.06 -15.33 -7.98
N ASP A 228 -5.05 -16.45 -7.25
CA ASP A 228 -4.49 -17.68 -7.77
C ASP A 228 -5.49 -18.26 -8.77
N THR A 229 -5.18 -18.18 -10.07
CA THR A 229 -6.02 -18.72 -11.14
C THR A 229 -6.13 -20.24 -11.11
N ARG A 230 -5.29 -20.92 -10.32
CA ARG A 230 -5.35 -22.38 -10.09
C ARG A 230 -6.24 -22.76 -8.91
N ALA A 231 -6.67 -21.80 -8.09
CA ALA A 231 -7.60 -22.08 -7.01
C ALA A 231 -8.95 -22.48 -7.61
N SER A 232 -9.21 -23.78 -7.69
CA SER A 232 -10.51 -24.28 -8.13
C SER A 232 -11.56 -23.91 -7.08
N SER A 233 -12.71 -23.40 -7.51
CA SER A 233 -13.83 -23.10 -6.62
C SER A 233 -14.49 -24.36 -6.05
N ASP A 234 -14.20 -25.51 -6.65
CA ASP A 234 -14.86 -26.78 -6.36
C ASP A 234 -13.81 -27.86 -6.07
N MET A 235 -13.16 -27.69 -4.91
CA MET A 235 -12.15 -28.64 -4.40
C MET A 235 -12.78 -29.93 -3.86
N VAL A 236 -14.11 -29.99 -3.76
CA VAL A 236 -14.87 -31.09 -3.16
C VAL A 236 -15.64 -31.79 -4.28
N PRO A 237 -15.33 -33.07 -4.58
CA PRO A 237 -16.05 -33.81 -5.62
C PRO A 237 -17.56 -33.88 -5.35
N ASP A 238 -18.37 -33.88 -6.41
CA ASP A 238 -19.84 -33.95 -6.33
C ASP A 238 -20.37 -35.13 -5.48
N GLU A 239 -19.60 -36.22 -5.41
CA GLU A 239 -19.91 -37.39 -4.59
C GLU A 239 -19.82 -37.09 -3.10
N VAL A 240 -18.84 -36.27 -2.68
CA VAL A 240 -18.69 -35.84 -1.29
C VAL A 240 -19.81 -34.86 -0.93
N TRP A 241 -20.15 -33.92 -1.82
CA TRP A 241 -21.29 -33.01 -1.62
C TRP A 241 -22.62 -33.75 -1.45
N ARG A 242 -22.85 -34.82 -2.22
CA ARG A 242 -24.07 -35.65 -2.14
C ARG A 242 -24.18 -36.43 -0.83
N ASN A 243 -23.06 -36.73 -0.18
CA ASN A 243 -23.01 -37.52 1.05
C ASN A 243 -22.93 -36.65 2.33
N ILE A 244 -22.77 -35.33 2.21
CA ILE A 244 -22.81 -34.42 3.35
C ILE A 244 -24.27 -34.24 3.77
N GLN A 245 -24.59 -34.68 4.99
CA GLN A 245 -25.89 -34.41 5.58
C GLN A 245 -26.06 -32.91 5.83
N PRO A 246 -27.27 -32.34 5.64
CA PRO A 246 -27.53 -30.94 5.91
C PRO A 246 -27.21 -30.63 7.38
N ASP A 247 -26.32 -29.65 7.60
CA ASP A 247 -26.04 -29.19 8.96
C ASP A 247 -27.31 -28.54 9.54
N PRO A 248 -27.83 -29.02 10.68
CA PRO A 248 -29.07 -28.50 11.25
C PRO A 248 -29.01 -27.01 11.60
N GLY A 249 -27.83 -26.49 11.95
CA GLY A 249 -27.61 -25.08 12.24
C GLY A 249 -27.66 -24.22 10.98
N ILE A 250 -27.07 -24.69 9.87
CA ILE A 250 -27.14 -24.00 8.58
C ILE A 250 -28.58 -23.95 8.05
N GLU A 251 -29.34 -25.04 8.14
CA GLU A 251 -30.73 -25.06 7.70
C GLU A 251 -31.62 -24.12 8.53
N ASN A 252 -31.44 -24.10 9.86
CA ASN A 252 -32.13 -23.13 10.72
C ASN A 252 -31.80 -21.67 10.35
N LEU A 253 -30.53 -21.38 10.02
CA LEU A 253 -30.12 -20.06 9.55
C LEU A 253 -30.71 -19.69 8.19
N LYS A 254 -30.86 -20.66 7.27
CA LYS A 254 -31.55 -20.45 5.98
C LYS A 254 -33.02 -20.14 6.19
N ASP A 255 -33.70 -20.85 7.07
CA ASP A 255 -35.10 -20.61 7.43
C ASP A 255 -35.29 -19.23 8.06
N GLN A 256 -34.42 -18.83 8.98
CA GLN A 256 -34.42 -17.49 9.57
C GLN A 256 -34.22 -16.41 8.50
N ARG A 257 -33.25 -16.61 7.60
CA ARG A 257 -33.00 -15.67 6.48
C ARG A 257 -34.22 -15.57 5.56
N ALA A 258 -34.90 -16.67 5.26
CA ALA A 258 -36.09 -16.69 4.42
C ALA A 258 -37.25 -15.92 5.07
N LYS A 259 -37.48 -16.13 6.38
CA LYS A 259 -38.48 -15.37 7.16
C LYS A 259 -38.17 -13.87 7.16
N LEU A 260 -36.91 -13.50 7.36
CA LEU A 260 -36.47 -12.10 7.37
C LEU A 260 -36.57 -11.42 5.99
N LYS A 261 -36.35 -12.16 4.90
CA LYS A 261 -36.53 -11.65 3.52
C LYS A 261 -37.98 -11.58 3.07
N GLY A 262 -38.84 -12.47 3.58
CA GLY A 262 -40.27 -12.51 3.28
C GLY A 262 -41.09 -11.47 4.04
N ALA A 263 -40.54 -10.92 5.13
CA ALA A 263 -41.12 -9.73 5.77
C ALA A 263 -40.89 -8.52 4.87
N HIS A 264 -41.91 -8.15 4.08
CA HIS A 264 -41.96 -6.85 3.42
C HIS A 264 -41.94 -5.76 4.50
N PHE A 265 -40.76 -5.22 4.79
CA PHE A 265 -40.65 -3.95 5.48
C PHE A 265 -41.20 -2.88 4.53
N ARG A 266 -42.41 -2.39 4.80
CA ARG A 266 -42.88 -1.12 4.22
C ARG A 266 -41.94 -0.04 4.75
N VAL A 267 -41.14 0.53 3.85
CA VAL A 267 -40.45 1.81 4.05
C VAL A 267 -41.47 2.93 3.94
#